data_AF-A0A0Q5E7T8-F1
#
_entry.id   AF-A0A0Q5E7T8-F1
#
_cell.length_a   1.000
_cell.length_b   1.000
_cell.length_c   1.000
_cell.angle_alpha   90.00
_cell.angle_beta   90.00
_cell.angle_gamma   90.00
#
_symmetry.space_group_name_H-M   'P 1'
#
loop_
_entity.id
_entity.type
_entity.pdbx_description
1 polymer ?
#
loop_
_entity_poly.entity_id
_entity_poly.type
_entity_poly.pdbx_seq_one_letter_code
_entity_poly.pdbx_strand_id
1 'polypeptide(L)'
;MLGSALDFTFLDGMHHCEFLLRDFMNAERHSAPFGVIALHDCIPVEIPMTDRTQNGTPPIAPHRGGWWTGDVWRTVLALKRHRTDLNILCLDSAPTGLVLISRLDPTSTLLNDRYESIVNDMLAMDLATMTVAKFMQEVDVTPTAAYHSPGSLAAALRR
;
A
#
# COMPACT_ATOMS: atom_id res chain seq x y z
N MET A 1 17.36 12.59 16.08
CA MET A 1 17.82 13.87 15.49
C MET A 1 16.78 14.31 14.47
N LEU A 2 16.42 15.60 14.43
CA LEU A 2 15.63 16.16 13.33
C LEU A 2 16.61 16.44 12.17
N GLY A 3 16.56 15.65 11.10
CA GLY A 3 17.43 15.82 9.92
C GLY A 3 18.13 14.55 9.40
N SER A 4 18.02 13.41 10.07
CA SER A 4 18.48 12.12 9.52
C SER A 4 17.43 11.55 8.56
N ALA A 5 17.88 10.98 7.45
CA ALA A 5 17.01 10.25 6.53
C ALA A 5 16.30 9.08 7.27
N LEU A 6 15.07 8.77 6.84
CA LEU A 6 14.21 7.78 7.48
C LEU A 6 14.57 6.37 7.03
N ASP A 7 14.98 5.52 7.97
CA ASP A 7 15.23 4.09 7.69
C ASP A 7 13.93 3.27 7.62
N PHE A 8 12.88 3.74 8.30
CA PHE A 8 11.57 3.10 8.30
C PHE A 8 10.46 4.13 8.45
N THR A 9 9.41 4.03 7.65
CA THR A 9 8.20 4.85 7.75
C THR A 9 6.96 3.95 7.71
N PHE A 10 6.01 4.18 8.61
CA PHE A 10 4.74 3.46 8.64
C PHE A 10 3.60 4.42 8.30
N LEU A 11 2.87 4.15 7.22
CA LEU A 11 1.78 4.99 6.71
C LEU A 11 0.44 4.30 6.97
N ASP A 12 -0.31 4.90 7.90
CA ASP A 12 -1.64 4.46 8.36
C ASP A 12 -2.46 5.70 8.76
N GLY A 13 -2.59 6.61 7.79
CA GLY A 13 -3.23 7.92 7.97
C GLY A 13 -4.69 7.92 7.55
N MET A 14 -5.04 8.81 6.63
CA MET A 14 -6.37 8.86 6.05
C MET A 14 -6.52 7.80 4.94
N HIS A 15 -7.56 6.98 5.02
CA HIS A 15 -7.82 5.88 4.09
C HIS A 15 -8.44 6.33 2.75
N HIS A 16 -7.91 7.41 2.17
CA HIS A 16 -8.13 7.70 0.76
C HIS A 16 -6.83 7.59 -0.01
N CYS A 17 -6.93 6.98 -1.18
CA CYS A 17 -5.79 6.63 -2.00
C CYS A 17 -4.95 7.86 -2.40
N GLU A 18 -5.56 9.02 -2.62
CA GLU A 18 -4.85 10.27 -2.91
C GLU A 18 -4.09 10.83 -1.70
N PHE A 19 -4.55 10.60 -0.46
CA PHE A 19 -3.78 10.94 0.74
C PHE A 19 -2.58 10.01 0.88
N LEU A 20 -2.80 8.70 0.79
CA LEU A 20 -1.71 7.73 0.90
C LEU A 20 -0.65 7.92 -0.19
N LEU A 21 -1.05 8.28 -1.42
CA LEU A 21 -0.08 8.58 -2.48
C LEU A 21 0.79 9.81 -2.13
N ARG A 22 0.20 10.87 -1.58
CA ARG A 22 0.96 12.04 -1.10
C ARG A 22 1.87 11.70 0.06
N ASP A 23 1.37 10.90 1.00
CA ASP A 23 2.14 10.46 2.16
C ASP A 23 3.34 9.61 1.74
N PHE A 24 3.15 8.69 0.77
CA PHE A 24 4.22 7.93 0.16
C PHE A 24 5.28 8.84 -0.50
N MET A 25 4.87 9.78 -1.36
CA MET A 25 5.80 10.70 -2.02
C MET A 25 6.59 11.55 -1.02
N ASN A 26 5.94 12.02 0.04
CA ASN A 26 6.59 12.80 1.09
C ASN A 26 7.54 11.94 1.93
N ALA A 27 7.17 10.70 2.24
CA ALA A 27 8.02 9.76 2.96
C ALA A 27 9.25 9.36 2.13
N GLU A 28 9.06 9.05 0.84
CA GLU A 28 10.15 8.68 -0.08
C GLU A 28 11.21 9.78 -0.16
N ARG A 29 10.79 11.05 -0.29
CA ARG A 29 11.71 12.20 -0.33
C ARG A 29 12.63 12.32 0.88
N HIS A 30 12.22 11.80 2.03
CA HIS A 30 12.99 11.86 3.28
C HIS A 30 13.62 10.51 3.65
N SER A 31 13.48 9.48 2.81
CA SER A 31 13.94 8.13 3.11
C SER A 31 15.43 7.96 2.88
N ALA A 32 16.05 7.11 3.69
CA ALA A 32 17.43 6.67 3.49
C ALA A 32 17.54 5.79 2.23
N PRO A 33 18.73 5.65 1.61
CA PRO A 33 18.92 4.79 0.43
C PRO A 33 18.47 3.33 0.59
N PHE A 34 18.45 2.82 1.82
CA PHE A 34 17.99 1.48 2.17
C PHE A 34 16.74 1.50 3.07
N GLY A 35 16.05 2.64 3.10
CA GLY A 35 14.83 2.81 3.88
C GLY A 35 13.69 1.96 3.36
N VAL A 36 12.74 1.68 4.24
CA VAL A 36 11.53 0.90 3.94
C VAL A 36 10.29 1.71 4.32
N ILE A 37 9.33 1.81 3.41
CA ILE A 37 8.01 2.38 3.70
C ILE A 37 7.01 1.22 3.82
N ALA A 38 6.27 1.19 4.92
CA ALA A 38 5.19 0.27 5.16
C ALA A 38 3.83 0.96 4.95
N LEU A 39 2.94 0.36 4.17
CA LEU A 39 1.56 0.82 3.98
C LEU A 39 0.61 -0.17 4.65
N HIS A 40 -0.24 0.34 5.54
CA HIS A 40 -1.26 -0.44 6.23
C HIS A 40 -2.58 -0.47 5.42
N ASP A 41 -3.46 -1.43 5.74
CA ASP A 41 -4.82 -1.56 5.19
C ASP A 41 -4.93 -1.69 3.66
N CYS A 42 -3.85 -2.04 2.99
CA CYS A 42 -3.79 -2.05 1.53
C CYS A 42 -4.30 -3.33 0.87
N ILE A 43 -4.59 -4.39 1.64
CA ILE A 43 -5.04 -5.71 1.15
C ILE A 43 -6.44 -6.03 1.70
N PRO A 44 -7.50 -5.41 1.13
CA PRO A 44 -8.86 -5.67 1.58
C PRO A 44 -9.30 -7.11 1.32
N VAL A 45 -10.00 -7.72 2.28
CA VAL A 45 -10.50 -9.11 2.18
C VAL A 45 -11.99 -9.22 1.82
N GLU A 46 -12.66 -8.07 1.66
CA GLU A 46 -14.02 -7.95 1.11
C GLU A 46 -14.25 -6.55 0.53
N ILE A 47 -15.30 -6.37 -0.27
CA ILE A 47 -15.58 -5.10 -0.95
C ILE A 47 -16.09 -4.01 0.01
N PRO A 48 -17.01 -4.29 0.98
CA PRO A 48 -17.56 -3.27 1.88
C PRO A 48 -16.53 -2.41 2.62
N MET A 49 -15.40 -2.98 3.02
CA MET A 49 -14.34 -2.25 3.73
C MET A 49 -13.67 -1.17 2.87
N THR A 50 -13.84 -1.20 1.54
CA THR A 50 -13.18 -0.27 0.63
C THR A 50 -13.92 1.04 0.39
N ASP A 51 -15.05 1.24 1.07
CA ASP A 51 -15.85 2.46 0.96
C ASP A 51 -15.05 3.70 1.38
N ARG A 52 -15.17 4.82 0.67
CA ARG A 52 -14.49 6.06 1.04
C ARG A 52 -15.09 6.71 2.29
N THR A 53 -16.20 6.22 2.80
CA THR A 53 -16.78 6.63 4.07
C THR A 53 -16.72 5.46 5.04
N GLN A 54 -16.30 5.74 6.27
CA GLN A 54 -16.28 4.73 7.34
C GLN A 54 -17.71 4.28 7.75
N ASN A 55 -18.75 4.93 7.22
CA ASN A 55 -20.13 4.70 7.60
C ASN A 55 -20.77 3.56 6.80
N GLY A 56 -20.73 2.37 7.38
CA GLY A 56 -21.95 1.57 7.50
C GLY A 56 -22.30 0.61 6.37
N THR A 57 -21.39 0.26 5.48
CA THR A 57 -21.62 -0.93 4.64
C THR A 57 -21.49 -2.15 5.55
N PRO A 58 -22.56 -2.95 5.75
CA PRO A 58 -22.48 -4.12 6.62
C PRO A 58 -21.41 -5.07 6.08
N PRO A 59 -20.58 -5.67 6.96
CA PRO A 59 -19.58 -6.61 6.50
C PRO A 59 -20.27 -7.83 5.87
N ILE A 60 -19.60 -8.46 4.92
CA ILE A 60 -20.11 -9.73 4.35
C ILE A 60 -20.02 -10.82 5.42
N ALA A 61 -18.91 -10.86 6.15
CA ALA A 61 -18.73 -11.79 7.26
C ALA A 61 -18.96 -11.07 8.62
N PRO A 62 -19.86 -11.57 9.49
CA PRO A 62 -20.21 -10.88 10.74
C PRO A 62 -19.03 -10.56 11.67
N HIS A 63 -17.97 -11.38 11.65
CA HIS A 63 -16.78 -11.19 12.47
C HIS A 63 -15.87 -10.04 11.99
N ARG A 64 -16.15 -9.44 10.83
CA ARG A 64 -15.39 -8.32 10.24
C ARG A 64 -16.07 -6.97 10.46
N GLY A 65 -17.05 -6.91 11.37
CA GLY A 65 -17.70 -5.66 11.74
C GLY A 65 -16.68 -4.60 12.15
N GLY A 66 -16.76 -3.42 11.52
CA GLY A 66 -15.87 -2.30 11.79
C GLY A 66 -14.54 -2.33 11.04
N TRP A 67 -14.25 -3.36 10.24
CA TRP A 67 -13.07 -3.36 9.37
C TRP A 67 -13.28 -2.37 8.22
N TRP A 68 -12.35 -1.44 8.07
CA TRP A 68 -12.42 -0.38 7.07
C TRP A 68 -11.01 -0.09 6.56
N THR A 69 -10.82 -0.25 5.25
CA THR A 69 -9.55 0.03 4.57
C THR A 69 -9.63 1.28 3.73
N GLY A 70 -10.83 1.82 3.51
CA GLY A 70 -11.07 2.78 2.45
C GLY A 70 -10.51 2.30 1.11
N ASP A 71 -10.13 3.23 0.25
CA ASP A 71 -9.73 2.89 -1.11
C ASP A 71 -8.21 2.86 -1.34
N VAL A 72 -7.41 2.78 -0.27
CA VAL A 72 -5.93 2.81 -0.29
C VAL A 72 -5.27 1.67 -1.06
N TRP A 73 -5.98 0.55 -1.26
CA TRP A 73 -5.54 -0.56 -2.12
C TRP A 73 -5.19 -0.09 -3.55
N ARG A 74 -5.84 0.99 -4.03
CA ARG A 74 -5.56 1.61 -5.34
C ARG A 74 -4.14 2.16 -5.42
N THR A 75 -3.59 2.63 -4.31
CA THR A 75 -2.23 3.16 -4.23
C THR A 75 -1.21 2.07 -4.52
N VAL A 76 -1.41 0.85 -4.02
CA VAL A 76 -0.50 -0.28 -4.32
C VAL A 76 -0.45 -0.59 -5.81
N LEU A 77 -1.62 -0.66 -6.47
CA LEU A 77 -1.68 -0.87 -7.91
C LEU A 77 -1.05 0.27 -8.69
N ALA A 78 -1.32 1.52 -8.30
CA ALA A 78 -0.71 2.68 -8.93
C ALA A 78 0.82 2.63 -8.83
N LEU A 79 1.36 2.33 -7.65
CA LEU A 79 2.81 2.19 -7.47
C LEU A 79 3.36 1.03 -8.32
N LYS A 80 2.72 -0.14 -8.34
CA LYS A 80 3.15 -1.26 -9.20
C LYS A 80 3.14 -0.91 -10.70
N ARG A 81 2.19 -0.08 -11.15
CA ARG A 81 2.04 0.31 -12.57
C ARG A 81 2.99 1.43 -12.98
N HIS A 82 3.23 2.41 -12.11
CA HIS A 82 3.96 3.63 -12.45
C HIS A 82 5.40 3.65 -11.92
N ARG A 83 5.73 2.83 -10.94
CA ARG A 83 7.03 2.77 -10.26
C ARG A 83 7.58 1.35 -10.26
N THR A 84 7.84 0.81 -11.46
CA THR A 84 8.44 -0.52 -11.64
C THR A 84 9.88 -0.61 -11.13
N ASP A 85 10.47 0.53 -10.77
CA ASP A 85 11.74 0.67 -10.05
C ASP A 85 11.63 0.36 -8.55
N LEU A 86 10.44 0.39 -7.95
CA LEU A 86 10.25 0.00 -6.55
C LEU A 86 10.22 -1.52 -6.39
N ASN A 87 10.68 -1.99 -5.24
CA ASN A 87 10.40 -3.35 -4.79
C ASN A 87 9.23 -3.32 -3.79
N ILE A 88 8.10 -3.92 -4.17
CA ILE A 88 6.83 -3.88 -3.44
C ILE A 88 6.45 -5.30 -3.01
N LEU A 89 6.58 -5.59 -1.72
CA LEU A 89 6.20 -6.86 -1.10
C LEU A 89 4.84 -6.72 -0.40
N CYS A 90 3.83 -7.41 -0.91
CA CYS A 90 2.49 -7.43 -0.32
C CYS A 90 2.32 -8.66 0.58
N LEU A 91 2.06 -8.45 1.87
CA LEU A 91 1.92 -9.52 2.86
C LEU A 91 0.46 -9.64 3.32
N ASP A 92 0.00 -10.87 3.52
CA ASP A 92 -1.35 -11.19 4.04
C ASP A 92 -1.50 -11.01 5.57
N SER A 93 -0.69 -10.15 6.19
CA SER A 93 -0.75 -9.85 7.62
C SER A 93 -2.18 -9.48 8.02
N ALA A 94 -2.79 -10.30 8.87
CA ALA A 94 -4.17 -10.05 9.29
C ALA A 94 -4.30 -8.70 10.03
N PRO A 95 -5.41 -7.95 9.84
CA PRO A 95 -6.62 -8.35 9.10
C PRO A 95 -6.62 -7.97 7.59
N THR A 96 -5.85 -6.96 7.20
CA THR A 96 -6.00 -6.22 5.93
C THR A 96 -4.68 -6.04 5.19
N GLY A 97 -3.69 -6.86 5.54
CA GLY A 97 -2.37 -6.92 4.94
C GLY A 97 -1.41 -5.82 5.37
N LEU A 98 -0.15 -6.01 4.98
CA LEU A 98 0.91 -5.03 5.14
C LEU A 98 1.75 -5.00 3.86
N VAL A 99 1.94 -3.82 3.29
CA VAL A 99 2.76 -3.66 2.09
C VAL A 99 4.08 -3.02 2.47
N LEU A 100 5.19 -3.65 2.11
CA LEU A 100 6.53 -3.14 2.36
C LEU A 100 7.16 -2.71 1.04
N ILE A 101 7.68 -1.49 1.01
CA ILE A 101 8.25 -0.86 -0.18
C ILE A 101 9.69 -0.47 0.10
N SER A 102 10.58 -0.88 -0.81
CA SER A 102 12.02 -0.64 -0.76
C SER A 102 12.54 -0.24 -2.15
N ARG A 103 13.85 0.01 -2.27
CA ARG A 103 14.48 0.66 -3.43
C ARG A 103 13.88 2.04 -3.73
N LEU A 104 13.67 2.78 -2.67
CA LEU A 104 13.14 4.14 -2.71
C LEU A 104 14.10 5.06 -3.45
N ASP A 105 13.56 6.02 -4.20
CA ASP A 105 14.32 7.07 -4.86
C ASP A 105 13.85 8.43 -4.35
N PRO A 106 14.54 9.01 -3.33
CA PRO A 106 14.19 10.31 -2.77
C PRO A 106 14.21 11.47 -3.77
N THR A 107 14.84 11.28 -4.94
CA THR A 107 14.94 12.28 -6.00
C THR A 107 13.88 12.15 -7.08
N SER A 108 13.08 11.08 -7.05
CA SER A 108 12.03 10.83 -8.04
C SER A 108 10.94 11.89 -7.99
N THR A 109 10.64 12.49 -9.16
CA THR A 109 9.51 13.41 -9.34
C THR A 109 8.34 12.79 -10.09
N LEU A 110 8.47 11.55 -10.57
CA LEU A 110 7.53 10.91 -11.52
C LEU A 110 6.08 10.95 -11.04
N LEU A 111 5.84 10.59 -9.78
CA LEU A 111 4.49 10.56 -9.20
C LEU A 111 3.93 11.97 -9.04
N ASN A 112 4.77 12.94 -8.69
CA ASN A 112 4.39 14.35 -8.53
C ASN A 112 4.05 14.98 -9.89
N ASP A 113 4.89 14.74 -10.90
CA ASP A 113 4.73 15.30 -12.25
C ASP A 113 3.49 14.76 -12.96
N ARG A 114 3.02 13.57 -12.56
CA ARG A 114 1.84 12.89 -13.12
C ARG A 114 0.68 12.77 -12.13
N TYR A 115 0.72 13.52 -11.04
CA TYR A 115 -0.16 13.31 -9.89
C TYR A 115 -1.65 13.25 -10.26
N GLU A 116 -2.14 14.25 -10.99
CA GLU A 116 -3.56 14.32 -11.38
C GLU A 116 -3.99 13.13 -12.25
N SER A 117 -3.16 12.75 -13.23
CA SER A 117 -3.43 11.59 -14.09
C SER A 117 -3.48 10.29 -13.29
N ILE A 118 -2.52 10.09 -12.39
CA ILE A 118 -2.44 8.86 -11.58
C ILE A 118 -3.63 8.79 -10.61
N VAL A 119 -4.00 9.90 -9.97
CA VAL A 119 -5.16 9.95 -9.08
C VAL A 119 -6.46 9.69 -9.86
N ASN A 120 -6.61 10.25 -11.06
CA ASN A 120 -7.77 9.94 -11.91
C ASN A 120 -7.85 8.45 -12.27
N ASP A 121 -6.71 7.84 -12.64
CA ASP A 121 -6.64 6.40 -12.93
C ASP A 121 -6.96 5.56 -11.69
N MET A 122 -6.47 5.96 -10.51
CA MET A 122 -6.81 5.34 -9.22
C MET A 122 -8.30 5.43 -8.95
N LEU A 123 -8.91 6.62 -9.06
CA LEU A 123 -10.32 6.85 -8.79
C LEU A 123 -11.24 6.11 -9.77
N ALA A 124 -10.77 5.81 -10.99
CA ALA A 124 -11.47 5.00 -11.97
C ALA A 124 -11.44 3.49 -11.69
N MET A 125 -10.58 3.00 -10.79
CA MET A 125 -10.53 1.58 -10.44
C MET A 125 -11.73 1.18 -9.59
N ASP A 126 -12.26 -0.01 -9.83
CA ASP A 126 -13.34 -0.58 -9.03
C ASP A 126 -13.02 -2.02 -8.65
N LEU A 127 -12.94 -2.27 -7.34
CA LEU A 127 -12.64 -3.59 -6.80
C LEU A 127 -13.81 -4.57 -7.02
N ALA A 128 -15.04 -4.10 -7.15
CA ALA A 128 -16.18 -4.96 -7.46
C ALA A 128 -16.04 -5.54 -8.89
N THR A 129 -15.63 -4.71 -9.84
CA THR A 129 -15.34 -5.11 -11.22
C THR A 129 -14.11 -6.03 -11.31
N MET A 130 -13.03 -5.72 -10.57
CA MET A 130 -11.81 -6.54 -10.60
C MET A 130 -11.97 -7.84 -9.81
N THR A 131 -12.74 -7.83 -8.72
CA THR A 131 -12.78 -8.81 -7.62
C THR A 131 -11.56 -8.75 -6.68
N VAL A 132 -11.79 -9.09 -5.40
CA VAL A 132 -10.73 -9.20 -4.37
C VAL A 132 -9.67 -10.24 -4.76
N ALA A 133 -10.08 -11.39 -5.29
CA ALA A 133 -9.16 -12.47 -5.66
C ALA A 133 -8.19 -12.04 -6.78
N LYS A 134 -8.70 -11.38 -7.83
CA LYS A 134 -7.87 -10.88 -8.92
C LYS A 134 -6.94 -9.77 -8.45
N PHE A 135 -7.41 -8.88 -7.57
CA PHE A 135 -6.56 -7.87 -6.94
C PHE A 135 -5.38 -8.51 -6.19
N MET A 136 -5.66 -9.48 -5.32
CA MET A 136 -4.61 -10.18 -4.55
C MET A 136 -3.60 -10.88 -5.46
N GLN A 137 -4.07 -11.44 -6.58
CA GLN A 137 -3.22 -12.02 -7.61
C GLN A 137 -2.36 -10.95 -8.32
N GLU A 138 -2.94 -9.81 -8.70
CA GLU A 138 -2.24 -8.72 -9.41
C GLU A 138 -1.16 -8.06 -8.53
N VAL A 139 -1.40 -7.96 -7.22
CA VAL A 139 -0.39 -7.44 -6.28
C VAL A 139 0.57 -8.51 -5.75
N ASP A 140 0.42 -9.76 -6.17
CA ASP A 140 1.27 -10.89 -5.75
C ASP A 140 1.34 -11.02 -4.22
N VAL A 141 0.17 -11.12 -3.58
CA VAL A 141 0.09 -11.28 -2.11
C VAL A 141 0.82 -12.56 -1.70
N THR A 142 1.82 -12.39 -0.83
CA THR A 142 2.62 -13.47 -0.28
C THR A 142 2.22 -13.76 1.17
N PRO A 143 2.20 -15.03 1.59
CA PRO A 143 2.00 -15.37 2.99
C PRO A 143 3.06 -14.75 3.90
N THR A 144 2.63 -14.04 4.93
CA THR A 144 3.49 -13.45 5.96
C THR A 144 4.32 -14.54 6.66
N ALA A 145 3.74 -15.74 6.79
CA ALA A 145 4.42 -16.93 7.32
C ALA A 145 5.67 -17.35 6.54
N ALA A 146 5.83 -16.91 5.28
CA ALA A 146 7.05 -17.15 4.50
C ALA A 146 8.28 -16.39 5.07
N TYR A 147 8.06 -15.38 5.91
CA TYR A 147 9.11 -14.51 6.46
C TYR A 147 9.25 -14.66 7.97
N HIS A 148 9.54 -15.87 8.43
CA HIS A 148 9.65 -16.21 9.85
C HIS A 148 10.97 -15.78 10.53
N SER A 149 11.84 -15.06 9.83
CA SER A 149 13.11 -14.56 10.39
C SER A 149 13.45 -13.15 9.88
N PRO A 150 14.21 -12.35 10.65
CA PRO A 150 14.72 -11.07 10.17
C PRO A 150 15.53 -11.20 8.87
N GLY A 151 16.31 -12.27 8.73
CA GLY A 151 17.13 -12.51 7.54
C GLY A 151 16.33 -12.77 6.28
N SER A 152 15.26 -13.57 6.36
CA SER A 152 14.38 -13.85 5.21
C SER A 152 13.65 -12.59 4.73
N LEU A 153 13.19 -11.74 5.65
CA LEU A 153 12.52 -10.50 5.31
C LEU A 153 13.50 -9.47 4.71
N ALA A 154 14.66 -9.30 5.34
CA ALA A 154 15.71 -8.41 4.85
C ALA A 154 16.21 -8.81 3.44
N ALA A 155 16.30 -10.12 3.16
CA ALA A 155 16.66 -10.61 1.83
C ALA A 155 15.59 -10.31 0.78
N ALA A 156 14.30 -10.31 1.14
CA ALA A 156 13.22 -9.96 0.22
C ALA A 156 13.20 -8.46 -0.12
N LEU A 157 13.48 -7.60 0.86
CA LEU A 157 13.51 -6.13 0.72
C LEU A 157 14.79 -5.59 0.05
N ARG A 158 15.77 -6.46 -0.24
CA ARG A 158 17.01 -6.08 -0.95
C ARG A 158 16.99 -6.40 -2.45
N ARG A 159 15.90 -6.98 -2.96
CA ARG A 159 15.70 -7.33 -4.38
C ARG A 159 15.30 -6.10 -5.20
#